data_AF-A0A418BGI0-F1
#
_entry.id   AF-A0A418BGI0-F1
#
_cell.length_a   1.000
_cell.length_b   1.000
_cell.length_c   1.000
_cell.angle_alpha   90.00
_cell.angle_beta   90.00
_cell.angle_gamma   90.00
#
_symmetry.space_group_name_H-M   'P 1'
#
loop_
_entity.id
_entity.type
_entity.pdbx_description
1 polymer ?
#
loop_
_entity_poly.entity_id
_entity_poly.type
_entity_poly.pdbx_seq_one_letter_code
_entity_poly.pdbx_strand_id
1 'polypeptide(L)'
;MKFQWTVSQLVTQGRSQRLLRRTWRNYIARKFGWAATRVREATAAAIVLQNSFRAYQLRQVYHRWCQECRETRAAIRLEALGRGYIARTLVVPKRRQQLREQHSANVVGCWYRSMKWRHMMSFLRRTNKATMIQAAFRAHVARTRFQACKNEWAREKATQTIQCAYRCCRARRRVAFKRWLRSQGPCMGCQEAVAEVFALAYSLELCNSCSNAMGQQIQDDEGDWDTMAIEVYRSRYRHATKIAATYRGYAQRQTETQGRRLFVAARTIQCAVRVFAAGKVLRALQIEYELKVQAAVAHMKHRRKVRAVIQIQSQYRRRRDLRVAVAKRLARAAAQRQQALTIAVFAQTLLATRLERWYRRRYRRLNASAMTIQRGMWLHWGRQARQKWRQRQKDMAKERAIVRLQCFGRSIMAKREFRALKVGSWVECLDEMTGCCYYYHTATQATSWARPPEFTLHQCEDVAAPQGSNQVQHTKEPAWVQVWDDTYQAYYYVDQVTGDT
;
A
#
# COMPACT_ATOMS: atom_id res chain seq x y z
N MET A 1 -15.36 -77.46 -81.61
CA MET A 1 -14.48 -76.49 -82.31
C MET A 1 -15.01 -75.04 -82.39
N LYS A 2 -16.32 -74.72 -82.33
CA LYS A 2 -16.81 -73.33 -82.55
C LYS A 2 -16.34 -72.27 -81.54
N PHE A 3 -16.03 -72.63 -80.29
CA PHE A 3 -15.73 -71.65 -79.21
C PHE A 3 -14.33 -71.01 -79.29
N GLN A 4 -13.33 -71.69 -79.87
CA GLN A 4 -11.98 -71.13 -80.01
C GLN A 4 -11.91 -70.01 -81.06
N TRP A 5 -12.79 -70.05 -82.07
CA TRP A 5 -12.78 -69.10 -83.19
C TRP A 5 -13.31 -67.71 -82.78
N THR A 6 -14.41 -67.66 -82.02
CA THR A 6 -15.00 -66.40 -81.51
C THR A 6 -14.08 -65.67 -80.53
N VAL A 7 -13.39 -66.40 -79.65
CA VAL A 7 -12.36 -65.83 -78.75
C VAL A 7 -11.21 -65.23 -79.55
N SER A 8 -10.74 -65.90 -80.60
CA SER A 8 -9.70 -65.37 -81.48
C SER A 8 -10.13 -64.06 -82.17
N GLN A 9 -11.37 -63.97 -82.63
CA GLN A 9 -11.92 -62.79 -83.29
C GLN A 9 -12.09 -61.58 -82.33
N LEU A 10 -12.51 -61.82 -81.08
CA LEU A 10 -12.55 -60.77 -80.05
C LEU A 10 -11.15 -60.31 -79.64
N VAL A 11 -10.18 -61.23 -79.57
CA VAL A 11 -8.77 -60.89 -79.29
C VAL A 11 -8.16 -60.06 -80.43
N THR A 12 -8.48 -60.34 -81.69
CA THR A 12 -7.98 -59.55 -82.84
C THR A 12 -8.64 -58.17 -82.93
N GLN A 13 -9.96 -58.05 -82.72
CA GLN A 13 -10.60 -56.72 -82.57
C GLN A 13 -10.04 -55.93 -81.38
N GLY A 14 -9.85 -56.60 -80.23
CA GLY A 14 -9.23 -55.98 -79.05
C GLY A 14 -7.75 -55.60 -79.28
N ARG A 15 -7.04 -56.23 -80.21
CA ARG A 15 -5.68 -55.85 -80.63
C ARG A 15 -5.72 -54.67 -81.61
N SER A 16 -6.60 -54.66 -82.60
CA SER A 16 -6.72 -53.57 -83.59
C SER A 16 -7.16 -52.24 -82.94
N GLN A 17 -8.15 -52.27 -82.04
CA GLN A 17 -8.53 -51.08 -81.27
C GLN A 17 -7.40 -50.56 -80.37
N ARG A 18 -6.61 -51.45 -79.75
CA ARG A 18 -5.43 -51.06 -78.95
C ARG A 18 -4.34 -50.47 -79.83
N LEU A 19 -4.14 -51.00 -81.05
CA LEU A 19 -3.20 -50.45 -82.02
C LEU A 19 -3.63 -49.04 -82.46
N LEU A 20 -4.88 -48.85 -82.88
CA LEU A 20 -5.45 -47.55 -83.25
C LEU A 20 -5.35 -46.51 -82.11
N ARG A 21 -5.69 -46.89 -80.88
CA ARG A 21 -5.51 -46.01 -79.71
C ARG A 21 -4.04 -45.68 -79.45
N ARG A 22 -3.10 -46.55 -79.78
CA ARG A 22 -1.65 -46.32 -79.61
C ARG A 22 -1.08 -45.46 -80.74
N THR A 23 -1.45 -45.69 -81.99
CA THR A 23 -1.04 -44.86 -83.14
C THR A 23 -1.61 -43.45 -83.01
N TRP A 24 -2.88 -43.27 -82.64
CA TRP A 24 -3.48 -41.96 -82.42
C TRP A 24 -2.84 -41.19 -81.24
N ARG A 25 -2.54 -41.86 -80.12
CA ARG A 25 -1.78 -41.26 -79.01
C ARG A 25 -0.36 -40.86 -79.42
N ASN A 26 0.29 -41.65 -80.29
CA ASN A 26 1.62 -41.31 -80.82
C ASN A 26 1.54 -40.16 -81.82
N TYR A 27 0.51 -40.11 -82.68
CA TYR A 27 0.24 -39.01 -83.59
C TYR A 27 0.06 -37.69 -82.82
N ILE A 28 -0.84 -37.65 -81.82
CA ILE A 28 -1.02 -36.45 -80.98
C ILE A 28 0.26 -36.09 -80.22
N ALA A 29 0.99 -37.08 -79.69
CA ALA A 29 2.24 -36.82 -78.99
C ALA A 29 3.37 -36.29 -79.90
N ARG A 30 3.35 -36.58 -81.21
CA ARG A 30 4.30 -36.01 -82.19
C ARG A 30 3.81 -34.66 -82.70
N LYS A 31 2.54 -34.54 -83.11
CA LYS A 31 1.96 -33.31 -83.70
C LYS A 31 1.76 -32.18 -82.69
N PHE A 32 1.44 -32.49 -81.43
CA PHE A 32 1.15 -31.51 -80.37
C PHE A 32 2.09 -31.61 -79.16
N GLY A 33 3.10 -32.49 -79.19
CA GLY A 33 4.04 -32.69 -78.08
C GLY A 33 4.87 -31.44 -77.77
N TRP A 34 5.38 -30.77 -78.80
CA TRP A 34 6.13 -29.51 -78.69
C TRP A 34 5.29 -28.36 -78.12
N ALA A 35 4.02 -28.24 -78.53
CA ALA A 35 3.11 -27.27 -77.94
C ALA A 35 2.90 -27.54 -76.43
N ALA A 36 2.77 -28.81 -76.04
CA ALA A 36 2.62 -29.19 -74.63
C ALA A 36 3.90 -28.97 -73.79
N THR A 37 5.10 -29.13 -74.35
CA THR A 37 6.35 -28.79 -73.64
C THR A 37 6.53 -27.29 -73.51
N ARG A 38 6.29 -26.52 -74.58
CA ARG A 38 6.38 -25.05 -74.57
C ARG A 38 5.40 -24.42 -73.57
N VAL A 39 4.16 -24.93 -73.49
CA VAL A 39 3.20 -24.54 -72.43
C VAL A 39 3.69 -24.92 -71.03
N ARG A 40 4.35 -26.08 -70.86
CA ARG A 40 4.90 -26.50 -69.56
C ARG A 40 6.10 -25.66 -69.13
N GLU A 41 6.95 -25.24 -70.05
CA GLU A 41 8.08 -24.33 -69.81
C GLU A 41 7.57 -22.92 -69.48
N ALA A 42 6.64 -22.38 -70.27
CA ALA A 42 6.01 -21.09 -69.99
C ALA A 42 5.31 -21.07 -68.62
N THR A 43 4.58 -22.14 -68.26
CA THR A 43 3.94 -22.23 -66.93
C THR A 43 4.94 -22.44 -65.79
N ALA A 44 6.05 -23.17 -66.01
CA ALA A 44 7.11 -23.29 -65.01
C ALA A 44 7.83 -21.95 -64.76
N ALA A 45 8.18 -21.23 -65.82
CA ALA A 45 8.76 -19.89 -65.74
C ALA A 45 7.80 -18.90 -65.05
N ALA A 46 6.51 -18.92 -65.41
CA ALA A 46 5.49 -18.11 -64.76
C ALA A 46 5.34 -18.43 -63.26
N ILE A 47 5.43 -19.70 -62.85
CA ILE A 47 5.40 -20.08 -61.41
C ILE A 47 6.63 -19.55 -60.66
N VAL A 48 7.83 -19.61 -61.26
CA VAL A 48 9.05 -19.07 -60.65
C VAL A 48 8.94 -17.54 -60.49
N LEU A 49 8.50 -16.82 -61.53
CA LEU A 49 8.27 -15.38 -61.49
C LEU A 49 7.18 -14.99 -60.48
N GLN A 50 6.07 -15.72 -60.41
CA GLN A 50 5.01 -15.46 -59.43
C GLN A 50 5.48 -15.70 -58.00
N ASN A 51 6.31 -16.73 -57.75
CA ASN A 51 6.83 -17.03 -56.42
C ASN A 51 7.90 -16.03 -55.98
N SER A 52 8.81 -15.62 -56.87
CA SER A 52 9.80 -14.57 -56.57
C SER A 52 9.14 -13.22 -56.34
N PHE A 53 8.13 -12.86 -57.14
CA PHE A 53 7.34 -11.64 -56.95
C PHE A 53 6.55 -11.64 -55.63
N ARG A 54 5.90 -12.76 -55.25
CA ARG A 54 5.24 -12.90 -53.94
C ARG A 54 6.24 -12.80 -52.78
N ALA A 55 7.41 -13.42 -52.90
CA ALA A 55 8.46 -13.32 -51.90
C ALA A 55 9.00 -11.89 -51.76
N TYR A 56 9.15 -11.16 -52.87
CA TYR A 56 9.52 -9.75 -52.89
C TYR A 56 8.46 -8.87 -52.21
N GLN A 57 7.18 -9.04 -52.57
CA GLN A 57 6.08 -8.30 -51.94
C GLN A 57 6.01 -8.55 -50.42
N LEU A 58 6.18 -9.79 -49.96
CA LEU A 58 6.22 -10.10 -48.53
C LEU A 58 7.40 -9.44 -47.81
N ARG A 59 8.59 -9.41 -48.42
CA ARG A 59 9.75 -8.67 -47.88
C ARG A 59 9.45 -7.17 -47.79
N GLN A 60 8.87 -6.57 -48.82
CA GLN A 60 8.53 -5.15 -48.82
C GLN A 60 7.52 -4.79 -47.71
N VAL A 61 6.46 -5.59 -47.54
CA VAL A 61 5.49 -5.41 -46.44
C VAL A 61 6.17 -5.56 -45.07
N TYR A 62 7.03 -6.57 -44.92
CA TYR A 62 7.77 -6.78 -43.67
C TYR A 62 8.74 -5.64 -43.34
N HIS A 63 9.51 -5.16 -44.32
CA HIS A 63 10.42 -4.03 -44.13
C HIS A 63 9.67 -2.75 -43.76
N ARG A 64 8.56 -2.43 -44.44
CA ARG A 64 7.69 -1.28 -44.09
C ARG A 64 7.16 -1.40 -42.66
N TRP A 65 6.65 -2.57 -42.27
CA TRP A 65 6.15 -2.79 -40.90
C TRP A 65 7.25 -2.68 -39.84
N CYS A 66 8.45 -3.22 -40.11
CA CYS A 66 9.59 -3.08 -39.21
C CYS A 66 10.08 -1.62 -39.10
N GLN A 67 10.00 -0.84 -40.18
CA GLN A 67 10.31 0.59 -40.16
C GLN A 67 9.29 1.37 -39.31
N GLU A 68 7.99 1.17 -39.54
CA GLU A 68 6.90 1.77 -38.74
C GLU A 68 7.03 1.42 -37.24
N CYS A 69 7.40 0.19 -36.92
CA CYS A 69 7.70 -0.25 -35.55
C CYS A 69 8.99 0.36 -34.96
N ARG A 70 9.95 0.80 -35.77
CA ARG A 70 11.12 1.57 -35.31
C ARG A 70 10.77 3.03 -35.08
N GLU A 71 10.03 3.65 -36.01
CA GLU A 71 9.59 5.04 -35.95
C GLU A 71 8.66 5.28 -34.74
N THR A 72 7.66 4.42 -34.52
CA THR A 72 6.79 4.50 -33.34
C THR A 72 7.56 4.34 -32.02
N ARG A 73 8.52 3.42 -31.95
CA ARG A 73 9.40 3.27 -30.77
C ARG A 73 10.31 4.48 -30.55
N ALA A 74 10.80 5.10 -31.62
CA ALA A 74 11.59 6.33 -31.55
C ALA A 74 10.73 7.51 -31.06
N ALA A 75 9.52 7.68 -31.61
CA ALA A 75 8.56 8.69 -31.20
C ALA A 75 8.21 8.57 -29.69
N ILE A 76 7.88 7.36 -29.20
CA ILE A 76 7.59 7.12 -27.78
C ILE A 76 8.79 7.49 -26.89
N ARG A 77 10.03 7.20 -27.32
CA ARG A 77 11.25 7.60 -26.59
C ARG A 77 11.43 9.12 -26.56
N LEU A 78 11.23 9.80 -27.69
CA LEU A 78 11.32 11.25 -27.78
C LEU A 78 10.23 11.95 -26.95
N GLU A 79 8.99 11.46 -26.97
CA GLU A 79 7.92 11.93 -26.09
C GLU A 79 8.26 11.75 -24.60
N ALA A 80 8.80 10.59 -24.22
CA ALA A 80 9.20 10.31 -22.85
C ALA A 80 10.33 11.25 -22.38
N LEU A 81 11.33 11.50 -23.23
CA LEU A 81 12.40 12.46 -22.98
C LEU A 81 11.87 13.89 -22.89
N GLY A 82 10.97 14.30 -23.79
CA GLY A 82 10.31 15.61 -23.78
C GLY A 82 9.48 15.84 -22.53
N ARG A 83 8.62 14.88 -22.14
CA ARG A 83 7.87 14.91 -20.87
C ARG A 83 8.81 14.97 -19.66
N GLY A 84 9.90 14.20 -19.67
CA GLY A 84 10.92 14.23 -18.62
C GLY A 84 11.71 15.54 -18.56
N TYR A 85 11.94 16.20 -19.69
CA TYR A 85 12.54 17.53 -19.76
C TYR A 85 11.59 18.59 -19.18
N ILE A 86 10.35 18.67 -19.68
CA ILE A 86 9.30 19.59 -19.20
C ILE A 86 9.05 19.42 -17.68
N ALA A 87 9.03 18.17 -17.19
CA ALA A 87 8.91 17.90 -15.76
C ALA A 87 10.08 18.50 -14.97
N ARG A 88 11.33 18.39 -15.44
CA ARG A 88 12.51 18.91 -14.76
C ARG A 88 12.69 20.42 -14.89
N THR A 89 12.28 21.04 -15.99
CA THR A 89 12.47 22.48 -16.23
C THR A 89 11.32 23.34 -15.73
N LEU A 90 10.06 22.88 -15.80
CA LEU A 90 8.89 23.67 -15.41
C LEU A 90 8.22 23.14 -14.15
N VAL A 91 7.94 21.83 -14.07
CA VAL A 91 7.13 21.28 -12.97
C VAL A 91 7.92 21.20 -11.67
N VAL A 92 9.16 20.69 -11.69
CA VAL A 92 10.00 20.55 -10.49
C VAL A 92 10.37 21.91 -9.87
N PRO A 93 10.80 22.95 -10.62
CA PRO A 93 11.09 24.26 -10.04
C PRO A 93 9.85 24.93 -9.48
N LYS A 94 8.71 24.91 -10.20
CA LYS A 94 7.43 25.44 -9.71
C LYS A 94 6.97 24.73 -8.44
N ARG A 95 7.11 23.40 -8.37
CA ARG A 95 6.78 22.62 -7.17
C ARG A 95 7.72 22.93 -6.01
N ARG A 96 9.02 23.11 -6.27
CA ARG A 96 10.03 23.50 -5.27
C ARG A 96 9.77 24.90 -4.72
N GLN A 97 9.34 25.84 -5.57
CA GLN A 97 8.90 27.17 -5.16
C GLN A 97 7.65 27.11 -4.27
N GLN A 98 6.59 26.41 -4.70
CA GLN A 98 5.39 26.22 -3.87
C GLN A 98 5.69 25.61 -2.51
N LEU A 99 6.60 24.63 -2.44
CA LEU A 99 7.02 24.04 -1.16
C LEU A 99 7.81 25.02 -0.28
N ARG A 100 8.63 25.90 -0.86
CA ARG A 100 9.31 26.99 -0.13
C ARG A 100 8.32 28.02 0.42
N GLU A 101 7.34 28.43 -0.38
CA GLU A 101 6.25 29.34 0.02
C GLU A 101 5.39 28.74 1.14
N GLN A 102 5.01 27.45 1.01
CA GLN A 102 4.31 26.74 2.09
C GLN A 102 5.17 26.61 3.36
N HIS A 103 6.47 26.35 3.21
CA HIS A 103 7.39 26.28 4.36
C HIS A 103 7.52 27.64 5.06
N SER A 104 7.71 28.74 4.31
CA SER A 104 7.79 30.08 4.89
C SER A 104 6.47 30.49 5.57
N ALA A 105 5.33 30.23 4.94
CA ALA A 105 4.01 30.46 5.54
C ALA A 105 3.79 29.63 6.83
N ASN A 106 4.27 28.39 6.86
CA ASN A 106 4.23 27.55 8.06
C ASN A 106 5.14 28.08 9.18
N VAL A 107 6.36 28.53 8.87
CA VAL A 107 7.28 29.14 9.84
C VAL A 107 6.69 30.42 10.42
N VAL A 108 6.21 31.34 9.58
CA VAL A 108 5.54 32.59 10.01
C VAL A 108 4.28 32.27 10.83
N GLY A 109 3.46 31.32 10.40
CA GLY A 109 2.26 30.88 11.12
C GLY A 109 2.58 30.28 12.50
N CYS A 110 3.65 29.48 12.62
CA CYS A 110 4.12 28.96 13.90
C CYS A 110 4.67 30.06 14.81
N TRP A 111 5.47 30.98 14.27
CA TRP A 111 5.98 32.14 15.01
C TRP A 111 4.84 33.01 15.54
N TYR A 112 3.86 33.33 14.70
CA TYR A 112 2.69 34.16 15.07
C TYR A 112 1.82 33.50 16.15
N ARG A 113 1.55 32.18 16.04
CA ARG A 113 0.83 31.43 17.08
C ARG A 113 1.58 31.49 18.42
N SER A 114 2.90 31.29 18.41
CA SER A 114 3.74 31.38 19.62
C SER A 114 3.85 32.81 20.17
N MET A 115 3.85 33.84 19.31
CA MET A 115 3.78 35.24 19.74
C MET A 115 2.43 35.54 20.43
N LYS A 116 1.31 35.19 19.79
CA LYS A 116 -0.04 35.40 20.34
C LYS A 116 -0.25 34.67 21.67
N TRP A 117 0.26 33.44 21.78
CA TRP A 117 0.20 32.67 23.03
C TRP A 117 1.06 33.29 24.15
N ARG A 118 2.28 33.76 23.83
CA ARG A 118 3.12 34.51 24.78
C ARG A 118 2.47 35.81 25.23
N HIS A 119 1.84 36.56 24.33
CA HIS A 119 1.10 37.78 24.67
C HIS A 119 -0.08 37.47 25.62
N MET A 120 -0.89 36.45 25.30
CA MET A 120 -2.01 36.00 26.14
C MET A 120 -1.54 35.58 27.54
N MET A 121 -0.45 34.83 27.67
CA MET A 121 0.09 34.48 28.99
C MET A 121 0.73 35.65 29.73
N SER A 122 1.33 36.61 29.03
CA SER A 122 1.81 37.86 29.65
C SER A 122 0.64 38.65 30.25
N PHE A 123 -0.46 38.78 29.50
CA PHE A 123 -1.70 39.39 29.98
C PHE A 123 -2.26 38.67 31.21
N LEU A 124 -2.43 37.34 31.15
CA LEU A 124 -2.92 36.54 32.29
C LEU A 124 -2.01 36.63 33.52
N ARG A 125 -0.69 36.69 33.34
CA ARG A 125 0.26 36.89 34.44
C ARG A 125 0.13 38.29 35.05
N ARG A 126 -0.10 39.32 34.24
CA ARG A 126 -0.33 40.70 34.72
C ARG A 126 -1.64 40.80 35.49
N THR A 127 -2.75 40.26 34.97
CA THR A 127 -4.04 40.28 35.68
C THR A 127 -3.98 39.49 36.98
N ASN A 128 -3.36 38.31 37.00
CA ASN A 128 -3.20 37.52 38.23
C ASN A 128 -2.33 38.23 39.28
N LYS A 129 -1.24 38.92 38.88
CA LYS A 129 -0.46 39.75 39.82
C LYS A 129 -1.30 40.90 40.36
N ALA A 130 -2.08 41.58 39.52
CA ALA A 130 -2.95 42.67 39.94
C ALA A 130 -4.03 42.21 40.93
N THR A 131 -4.70 41.07 40.68
CA THR A 131 -5.71 40.53 41.60
C THR A 131 -5.10 40.06 42.92
N MET A 132 -3.90 39.47 42.92
CA MET A 132 -3.17 39.15 44.15
C MET A 132 -2.84 40.40 44.99
N ILE A 133 -2.35 41.48 44.36
CA ILE A 133 -2.06 42.75 45.03
C ILE A 133 -3.34 43.36 45.61
N GLN A 134 -4.43 43.39 44.84
CA GLN A 134 -5.73 43.88 45.30
C GLN A 134 -6.29 43.06 46.46
N ALA A 135 -6.14 41.73 46.44
CA ALA A 135 -6.55 40.86 47.54
C ALA A 135 -5.72 41.11 48.81
N ALA A 136 -4.40 41.23 48.67
CA ALA A 136 -3.51 41.56 49.78
C ALA A 136 -3.84 42.93 50.40
N PHE A 137 -4.11 43.94 49.58
CA PHE A 137 -4.53 45.27 50.01
C PHE A 137 -5.87 45.23 50.78
N ARG A 138 -6.90 44.56 50.23
CA ARG A 138 -8.19 44.37 50.93
C ARG A 138 -8.02 43.66 52.27
N ALA A 139 -7.17 42.63 52.34
CA ALA A 139 -6.85 41.91 53.57
C ALA A 139 -6.05 42.75 54.58
N HIS A 140 -5.25 43.72 54.12
CA HIS A 140 -4.58 44.70 54.98
C HIS A 140 -5.60 45.71 55.55
N VAL A 141 -6.46 46.30 54.71
CA VAL A 141 -7.52 47.24 55.14
C VAL A 141 -8.49 46.60 56.13
N ALA A 142 -8.86 45.32 55.93
CA ALA A 142 -9.68 44.59 56.88
C ALA A 142 -8.96 44.39 58.24
N ARG A 143 -7.67 44.04 58.22
CA ARG A 143 -6.86 43.86 59.44
C ARG A 143 -6.64 45.16 60.20
N THR A 144 -6.35 46.27 59.52
CA THR A 144 -6.16 47.57 60.19
C THR A 144 -7.45 48.07 60.83
N ARG A 145 -8.60 47.94 60.15
CA ARG A 145 -9.92 48.24 60.76
C ARG A 145 -10.20 47.37 61.99
N PHE A 146 -10.00 46.06 61.89
CA PHE A 146 -10.18 45.16 63.03
C PHE A 146 -9.28 45.52 64.22
N GLN A 147 -8.01 45.84 63.95
CA GLN A 147 -7.07 46.23 64.99
C GLN A 147 -7.42 47.60 65.62
N ALA A 148 -7.96 48.55 64.86
CA ALA A 148 -8.49 49.81 65.38
C ALA A 148 -9.63 49.57 66.37
N CYS A 149 -10.68 48.83 65.97
CA CYS A 149 -11.80 48.50 66.85
C CYS A 149 -11.37 47.70 68.09
N LYS A 150 -10.40 46.79 67.94
CA LYS A 150 -9.81 46.06 69.08
C LYS A 150 -9.08 46.98 70.05
N ASN A 151 -8.36 47.98 69.55
CA ASN A 151 -7.66 48.97 70.36
C ASN A 151 -8.65 49.94 71.06
N GLU A 152 -9.72 50.35 70.37
CA GLU A 152 -10.81 51.16 70.94
C GLU A 152 -11.50 50.42 72.09
N TRP A 153 -11.96 49.19 71.87
CA TRP A 153 -12.54 48.34 72.91
C TRP A 153 -11.61 48.15 74.11
N ALA A 154 -10.30 47.97 73.86
CA ALA A 154 -9.31 47.85 74.93
C ALA A 154 -9.17 49.15 75.75
N ARG A 155 -9.22 50.32 75.09
CA ARG A 155 -9.23 51.64 75.74
C ARG A 155 -10.51 51.85 76.56
N GLU A 156 -11.68 51.60 76.00
CA GLU A 156 -12.96 51.71 76.71
C GLU A 156 -13.01 50.81 77.94
N LYS A 157 -12.55 49.56 77.81
CA LYS A 157 -12.47 48.64 78.93
C LYS A 157 -11.49 49.13 80.00
N ALA A 158 -10.34 49.67 79.60
CA ALA A 158 -9.38 50.27 80.53
C ALA A 158 -9.98 51.50 81.26
N THR A 159 -10.66 52.41 80.55
CA THR A 159 -11.28 53.58 81.18
C THR A 159 -12.39 53.18 82.15
N GLN A 160 -13.26 52.22 81.81
CA GLN A 160 -14.24 51.66 82.74
C GLN A 160 -13.57 51.05 83.99
N THR A 161 -12.48 50.31 83.81
CA THR A 161 -11.73 49.71 84.93
C THR A 161 -11.16 50.78 85.87
N ILE A 162 -10.57 51.85 85.30
CA ILE A 162 -10.04 52.99 86.06
C ILE A 162 -11.17 53.77 86.76
N GLN A 163 -12.30 54.02 86.09
CA GLN A 163 -13.46 54.70 86.68
C GLN A 163 -14.05 53.90 87.85
N CYS A 164 -14.18 52.57 87.72
CA CYS A 164 -14.61 51.70 88.81
C CYS A 164 -13.62 51.75 89.98
N ALA A 165 -12.31 51.65 89.72
CA ALA A 165 -11.27 51.75 90.75
C ALA A 165 -11.33 53.12 91.48
N TYR A 166 -11.48 54.23 90.74
CA TYR A 166 -11.61 55.57 91.30
C TYR A 166 -12.88 55.74 92.15
N ARG A 167 -14.05 55.29 91.66
CA ARG A 167 -15.31 55.32 92.41
C ARG A 167 -15.19 54.52 93.72
N CYS A 168 -14.60 53.32 93.66
CA CYS A 168 -14.30 52.50 94.83
C CYS A 168 -13.33 53.20 95.80
N CYS A 169 -12.27 53.83 95.31
CA CYS A 169 -11.30 54.57 96.13
C CYS A 169 -11.97 55.75 96.85
N ARG A 170 -12.75 56.57 96.13
CA ARG A 170 -13.50 57.71 96.68
C ARG A 170 -14.52 57.27 97.74
N ALA A 171 -15.24 56.17 97.49
CA ALA A 171 -16.16 55.58 98.46
C ALA A 171 -15.42 55.09 99.72
N ARG A 172 -14.30 54.37 99.56
CA ARG A 172 -13.45 53.94 100.69
C ARG A 172 -12.93 55.12 101.52
N ARG A 173 -12.45 56.20 100.89
CA ARG A 173 -12.02 57.43 101.59
C ARG A 173 -13.17 58.08 102.37
N ARG A 174 -14.37 58.21 101.78
CA ARG A 174 -15.54 58.78 102.48
C ARG A 174 -16.00 57.93 103.67
N VAL A 175 -15.92 56.60 103.55
CA VAL A 175 -16.21 55.67 104.66
C VAL A 175 -15.12 55.74 105.73
N ALA A 176 -13.84 55.83 105.35
CA ALA A 176 -12.73 55.98 106.27
C ALA A 176 -12.85 57.27 107.09
N PHE A 177 -13.13 58.41 106.45
CA PHE A 177 -13.37 59.68 107.14
C PHE A 177 -14.56 59.61 108.11
N LYS A 178 -15.71 59.06 107.69
CA LYS A 178 -16.87 58.86 108.58
C LYS A 178 -16.56 57.91 109.76
N ARG A 179 -15.73 56.89 109.54
CA ARG A 179 -15.26 55.98 110.61
C ARG A 179 -14.31 56.69 111.57
N TRP A 180 -13.37 57.49 111.06
CA TRP A 180 -12.47 58.31 111.85
C TRP A 180 -13.26 59.27 112.76
N LEU A 181 -14.18 60.05 112.18
CA LEU A 181 -15.03 60.99 112.94
C LEU A 181 -15.81 60.29 114.06
N ARG A 182 -16.46 59.15 113.76
CA ARG A 182 -17.15 58.32 114.76
C ARG A 182 -16.23 57.71 115.81
N SER A 183 -14.97 57.46 115.46
CA SER A 183 -14.00 56.84 116.36
C SER A 183 -13.35 57.82 117.34
N GLN A 184 -13.58 59.14 117.15
CA GLN A 184 -13.11 60.20 118.03
C GLN A 184 -14.11 60.62 119.12
N GLY A 185 -15.42 60.44 118.89
CA GLY A 185 -16.47 60.60 119.91
C GLY A 185 -16.65 62.01 120.48
N PRO A 186 -17.87 62.40 120.92
CA PRO A 186 -18.07 63.63 121.66
C PRO A 186 -17.55 63.50 123.10
N CYS A 187 -17.12 64.61 123.69
CA CYS A 187 -16.92 64.74 125.13
C CYS A 187 -18.24 64.47 125.86
N MET A 188 -18.24 63.56 126.84
CA MET A 188 -19.47 63.24 127.58
C MET A 188 -19.92 64.35 128.54
N GLY A 189 -19.05 65.32 128.86
CA GLY A 189 -19.39 66.50 129.64
C GLY A 189 -20.14 67.56 128.82
N CYS A 190 -19.49 68.15 127.82
CA CYS A 190 -20.07 69.26 127.03
C CYS A 190 -20.74 68.86 125.71
N GLN A 191 -20.53 67.65 125.20
CA GLN A 191 -21.03 67.12 123.92
C GLN A 191 -20.60 67.85 122.63
N GLU A 192 -20.10 69.09 122.72
CA GLU A 192 -19.67 69.90 121.57
C GLU A 192 -18.21 69.64 121.13
N ALA A 193 -17.33 69.37 122.09
CA ALA A 193 -15.92 69.08 121.82
C ALA A 193 -15.69 67.58 121.57
N VAL A 194 -14.58 67.23 120.91
CA VAL A 194 -14.10 65.85 120.81
C VAL A 194 -13.54 65.39 122.16
N ALA A 195 -13.72 64.13 122.53
CA ALA A 195 -13.05 63.57 123.70
C ALA A 195 -11.55 63.36 123.42
N GLU A 196 -10.70 63.90 124.29
CA GLU A 196 -9.23 63.92 124.19
C GLU A 196 -8.56 63.17 125.36
N VAL A 197 -9.24 63.10 126.50
CA VAL A 197 -8.79 62.49 127.75
C VAL A 197 -9.83 61.49 128.24
N PHE A 198 -9.37 60.42 128.89
CA PHE A 198 -10.19 59.49 129.64
C PHE A 198 -9.93 59.66 131.14
N ALA A 199 -10.95 60.04 131.89
CA ALA A 199 -10.91 60.10 133.35
C ALA A 199 -11.15 58.70 133.91
N LEU A 200 -10.14 58.13 134.59
CA LEU A 200 -10.17 56.74 135.06
C LEU A 200 -11.22 56.52 136.16
N ALA A 201 -11.26 57.40 137.15
CA ALA A 201 -12.12 57.29 138.34
C ALA A 201 -13.61 57.12 138.01
N TYR A 202 -14.10 57.80 136.97
CA TYR A 202 -15.52 57.79 136.56
C TYR A 202 -15.78 57.12 135.21
N SER A 203 -14.73 56.58 134.56
CA SER A 203 -14.78 55.98 133.21
C SER A 203 -15.30 56.91 132.10
N LEU A 204 -15.03 58.21 132.17
CA LEU A 204 -15.58 59.22 131.26
C LEU A 204 -14.59 59.61 130.14
N GLU A 205 -15.09 59.66 128.89
CA GLU A 205 -14.40 60.26 127.74
C GLU A 205 -14.68 61.78 127.72
N LEU A 206 -13.69 62.62 128.03
CA LEU A 206 -13.82 64.08 128.18
C LEU A 206 -12.86 64.85 127.25
N CYS A 207 -13.17 66.11 126.92
CA CYS A 207 -12.19 67.03 126.36
C CYS A 207 -11.29 67.62 127.46
N ASN A 208 -10.13 68.18 127.10
CA ASN A 208 -9.20 68.76 128.09
C ASN A 208 -9.85 69.84 128.98
N SER A 209 -10.74 70.69 128.46
CA SER A 209 -11.41 71.73 129.27
C SER A 209 -12.36 71.15 130.31
N CYS A 210 -13.23 70.20 129.94
CA CYS A 210 -14.11 69.53 130.90
C CYS A 210 -13.33 68.66 131.91
N SER A 211 -12.25 68.01 131.48
CA SER A 211 -11.38 67.21 132.35
C SER A 211 -10.68 68.08 133.40
N ASN A 212 -10.23 69.28 133.02
CA ASN A 212 -9.57 70.20 133.95
C ASN A 212 -10.56 70.86 134.91
N ALA A 213 -11.76 71.22 134.44
CA ALA A 213 -12.81 71.77 135.31
C ALA A 213 -13.28 70.76 136.37
N MET A 214 -13.48 69.49 135.98
CA MET A 214 -13.82 68.42 136.93
C MET A 214 -12.65 68.07 137.86
N GLY A 215 -11.42 68.03 137.33
CA GLY A 215 -10.23 67.76 138.14
C GLY A 215 -10.00 68.82 139.23
N GLN A 216 -10.20 70.10 138.91
CA GLN A 216 -10.09 71.19 139.88
C GLN A 216 -11.13 71.06 141.02
N GLN A 217 -12.38 70.74 140.70
CA GLN A 217 -13.42 70.55 141.72
C GLN A 217 -13.17 69.36 142.66
N ILE A 218 -12.44 68.34 142.20
CA ILE A 218 -12.16 67.12 142.98
C ILE A 218 -10.84 67.24 143.77
N GLN A 219 -9.92 68.11 143.32
CA GLN A 219 -8.68 68.38 144.05
C GLN A 219 -8.92 69.08 145.41
N ASP A 220 -10.05 69.79 145.54
CA ASP A 220 -10.50 70.39 146.80
C ASP A 220 -11.09 69.35 147.80
N ASP A 221 -11.41 68.13 147.34
CA ASP A 221 -12.14 67.06 148.08
C ASP A 221 -11.23 65.82 148.40
N GLU A 222 -9.91 65.98 148.46
CA GLU A 222 -8.91 64.91 148.70
C GLU A 222 -8.96 63.71 147.70
N GLY A 223 -9.53 63.89 146.51
CA GLY A 223 -9.66 62.84 145.48
C GLY A 223 -8.52 62.80 144.44
N ASP A 224 -8.00 61.60 144.14
CA ASP A 224 -6.97 61.41 143.11
C ASP A 224 -7.59 61.37 141.69
N TRP A 225 -7.26 62.36 140.84
CA TRP A 225 -7.85 62.56 139.51
C TRP A 225 -6.97 61.98 138.40
N ASP A 226 -6.93 60.66 138.35
CA ASP A 226 -6.10 59.90 137.41
C ASP A 226 -6.65 59.98 135.97
N THR A 227 -5.84 60.46 135.02
CA THR A 227 -6.23 60.67 133.62
C THR A 227 -5.29 59.96 132.64
N MET A 228 -5.84 59.48 131.52
CA MET A 228 -5.03 58.94 130.42
C MET A 228 -5.48 59.52 129.08
N ALA A 229 -4.55 59.67 128.13
CA ALA A 229 -4.88 60.08 126.77
C ALA A 229 -5.90 59.11 126.13
N ILE A 230 -6.98 59.64 125.56
CA ILE A 230 -8.12 58.85 125.07
C ILE A 230 -7.72 57.79 124.04
N GLU A 231 -6.66 58.05 123.26
CA GLU A 231 -6.15 57.14 122.25
C GLU A 231 -5.57 55.86 122.86
N VAL A 232 -4.93 55.96 124.03
CA VAL A 232 -4.35 54.83 124.76
C VAL A 232 -5.46 53.94 125.32
N TYR A 233 -6.47 54.54 125.96
CA TYR A 233 -7.66 53.82 126.44
C TYR A 233 -8.36 53.09 125.29
N ARG A 234 -8.73 53.83 124.25
CA ARG A 234 -9.46 53.27 123.08
C ARG A 234 -8.63 52.23 122.35
N SER A 235 -7.30 52.35 122.29
CA SER A 235 -6.41 51.31 121.75
C SER A 235 -6.53 50.03 122.57
N ARG A 236 -6.30 50.09 123.89
CA ARG A 236 -6.40 48.92 124.80
C ARG A 236 -7.79 48.26 124.73
N TYR A 237 -8.86 49.05 124.76
CA TYR A 237 -10.24 48.56 124.66
C TYR A 237 -10.54 47.91 123.29
N ARG A 238 -10.05 48.47 122.18
CA ARG A 238 -10.14 47.86 120.84
C ARG A 238 -9.37 46.54 120.77
N HIS A 239 -8.23 46.41 121.44
CA HIS A 239 -7.48 45.16 121.51
C HIS A 239 -8.26 44.09 122.32
N ALA A 240 -8.75 44.42 123.51
CA ALA A 240 -9.54 43.49 124.34
C ALA A 240 -10.83 43.02 123.63
N THR A 241 -11.61 43.94 123.06
CA THR A 241 -12.83 43.59 122.31
C THR A 241 -12.54 42.77 121.06
N LYS A 242 -11.43 43.04 120.35
CA LYS A 242 -10.99 42.24 119.21
C LYS A 242 -10.62 40.81 119.62
N ILE A 243 -9.91 40.63 120.74
CA ILE A 243 -9.60 39.30 121.31
C ILE A 243 -10.90 38.54 121.61
N ALA A 244 -11.82 39.15 122.37
CA ALA A 244 -13.12 38.55 122.69
C ALA A 244 -13.99 38.23 121.47
N ALA A 245 -13.93 39.05 120.41
CA ALA A 245 -14.60 38.79 119.14
C ALA A 245 -13.92 37.66 118.34
N THR A 246 -12.59 37.59 118.33
CA THR A 246 -11.87 36.47 117.68
C THR A 246 -12.14 35.13 118.37
N TYR A 247 -12.24 35.12 119.70
CA TYR A 247 -12.58 33.92 120.48
C TYR A 247 -14.02 33.47 120.22
N ARG A 248 -15.02 34.37 120.29
CA ARG A 248 -16.42 34.07 119.92
C ARG A 248 -16.53 33.57 118.47
N GLY A 249 -15.84 34.21 117.53
CA GLY A 249 -15.79 33.77 116.14
C GLY A 249 -15.05 32.43 115.94
N TYR A 250 -14.07 32.09 116.77
CA TYR A 250 -13.42 30.78 116.77
C TYR A 250 -14.38 29.69 117.25
N ALA A 251 -15.07 29.91 118.38
CA ALA A 251 -16.08 29.01 118.91
C ALA A 251 -17.24 28.75 117.92
N GLN A 252 -17.75 29.79 117.26
CA GLN A 252 -18.82 29.62 116.26
C GLN A 252 -18.33 29.01 114.94
N ARG A 253 -17.06 29.20 114.57
CA ARG A 253 -16.46 28.47 113.42
C ARG A 253 -16.28 26.98 113.73
N GLN A 254 -15.91 26.62 114.95
CA GLN A 254 -15.85 25.21 115.39
C GLN A 254 -17.20 24.51 115.17
N THR A 255 -18.33 25.14 115.53
CA THR A 255 -19.66 24.53 115.37
C THR A 255 -20.20 24.56 113.93
N GLU A 256 -20.02 25.66 113.18
CA GLU A 256 -20.63 25.78 111.83
C GLU A 256 -19.80 25.20 110.67
N THR A 257 -18.48 25.08 110.80
CA THR A 257 -17.62 24.80 109.63
C THR A 257 -17.75 23.38 109.08
N GLN A 258 -18.09 22.38 109.88
CA GLN A 258 -18.25 21.00 109.39
C GLN A 258 -19.48 20.86 108.48
N GLY A 259 -20.66 21.28 108.95
CA GLY A 259 -21.92 21.16 108.19
C GLY A 259 -21.95 21.98 106.90
N ARG A 260 -21.57 23.27 106.96
CA ARG A 260 -21.63 24.15 105.77
C ARG A 260 -20.63 23.76 104.68
N ARG A 261 -19.43 23.30 105.04
CA ARG A 261 -18.42 22.87 104.04
C ARG A 261 -18.88 21.62 103.29
N LEU A 262 -19.43 20.63 103.98
CA LEU A 262 -19.96 19.42 103.35
C LEU A 262 -21.13 19.73 102.42
N PHE A 263 -22.08 20.59 102.84
CA PHE A 263 -23.21 21.01 101.99
C PHE A 263 -22.77 21.76 100.73
N VAL A 264 -21.85 22.72 100.85
CA VAL A 264 -21.34 23.48 99.69
C VAL A 264 -20.56 22.55 98.76
N ALA A 265 -19.69 21.68 99.28
CA ALA A 265 -18.93 20.71 98.50
C ALA A 265 -19.86 19.78 97.71
N ALA A 266 -20.86 19.17 98.37
CA ALA A 266 -21.83 18.30 97.74
C ALA A 266 -22.60 19.02 96.60
N ARG A 267 -23.02 20.26 96.83
CA ARG A 267 -23.74 21.07 95.84
C ARG A 267 -22.85 21.49 94.66
N THR A 268 -21.57 21.79 94.88
CA THR A 268 -20.61 22.01 93.77
C THR A 268 -20.37 20.74 92.95
N ILE A 269 -20.26 19.57 93.59
CA ILE A 269 -20.12 18.28 92.90
C ILE A 269 -21.36 17.98 92.05
N GLN A 270 -22.57 18.16 92.61
CA GLN A 270 -23.82 17.97 91.88
C GLN A 270 -23.94 18.91 90.66
N CYS A 271 -23.54 20.19 90.78
CA CYS A 271 -23.50 21.10 89.65
C CYS A 271 -22.48 20.67 88.58
N ALA A 272 -21.27 20.26 88.99
CA ALA A 272 -20.23 19.78 88.06
C ALA A 272 -20.68 18.55 87.27
N VAL A 273 -21.33 17.58 87.93
CA VAL A 273 -21.89 16.38 87.27
C VAL A 273 -22.97 16.74 86.25
N ARG A 274 -23.86 17.69 86.56
CA ARG A 274 -24.89 18.18 85.61
C ARG A 274 -24.28 18.85 84.38
N VAL A 275 -23.26 19.69 84.57
CA VAL A 275 -22.53 20.33 83.45
C VAL A 275 -21.80 19.30 82.59
N PHE A 276 -21.18 18.29 83.22
CA PHE A 276 -20.54 17.19 82.50
C PHE A 276 -21.55 16.36 81.68
N ALA A 277 -22.71 16.05 82.25
CA ALA A 277 -23.78 15.33 81.55
C ALA A 277 -24.31 16.12 80.33
N ALA A 278 -24.58 17.42 80.49
CA ALA A 278 -24.97 18.30 79.38
C ALA A 278 -23.87 18.37 78.30
N GLY A 279 -22.60 18.45 78.71
CA GLY A 279 -21.45 18.41 77.80
C GLY A 279 -21.33 17.09 77.03
N LYS A 280 -21.70 15.95 77.63
CA LYS A 280 -21.80 14.65 76.92
C LYS A 280 -22.90 14.67 75.86
N VAL A 281 -24.09 15.17 76.19
CA VAL A 281 -25.23 15.24 75.25
C VAL A 281 -24.90 16.14 74.05
N LEU A 282 -24.32 17.31 74.28
CA LEU A 282 -23.92 18.22 73.19
C LEU A 282 -22.87 17.59 72.25
N ARG A 283 -21.88 16.86 72.79
CA ARG A 283 -20.91 16.12 71.95
C ARG A 283 -21.57 15.01 71.15
N ALA A 284 -22.52 14.27 71.72
CA ALA A 284 -23.25 13.23 71.00
C ALA A 284 -24.03 13.82 69.81
N LEU A 285 -24.77 14.92 70.04
CA LEU A 285 -25.48 15.64 68.98
C LEU A 285 -24.55 16.21 67.90
N GLN A 286 -23.37 16.70 68.29
CA GLN A 286 -22.36 17.15 67.32
C GLN A 286 -21.84 16.00 66.46
N ILE A 287 -21.54 14.84 67.05
CA ILE A 287 -21.10 13.64 66.32
C ILE A 287 -22.18 13.17 65.34
N GLU A 288 -23.46 13.13 65.75
CA GLU A 288 -24.56 12.82 64.85
C GLU A 288 -24.65 13.79 63.65
N TYR A 289 -24.47 15.10 63.90
CA TYR A 289 -24.50 16.11 62.86
C TYR A 289 -23.33 15.94 61.88
N GLU A 290 -22.12 15.71 62.39
CA GLU A 290 -20.93 15.44 61.58
C GLU A 290 -21.11 14.18 60.72
N LEU A 291 -21.68 13.10 61.27
CA LEU A 291 -22.02 11.89 60.51
C LEU A 291 -23.05 12.15 59.41
N LYS A 292 -24.12 12.91 59.70
CA LYS A 292 -25.13 13.32 58.71
C LYS A 292 -24.51 14.15 57.57
N VAL A 293 -23.60 15.08 57.89
CA VAL A 293 -22.85 15.87 56.88
C VAL A 293 -21.91 14.99 56.06
N GLN A 294 -21.16 14.07 56.68
CA GLN A 294 -20.29 13.13 55.98
C GLN A 294 -21.08 12.23 55.01
N ALA A 295 -22.23 11.71 55.43
CA ALA A 295 -23.13 10.93 54.58
C ALA A 295 -23.65 11.74 53.37
N ALA A 296 -24.05 13.00 53.59
CA ALA A 296 -24.47 13.89 52.51
C ALA A 296 -23.33 14.17 51.50
N VAL A 297 -22.10 14.38 51.98
CA VAL A 297 -20.91 14.55 51.13
C VAL A 297 -20.59 13.26 50.36
N ALA A 298 -20.72 12.08 50.99
CA ALA A 298 -20.53 10.80 50.32
C ALA A 298 -21.56 10.56 49.21
N HIS A 299 -22.84 10.84 49.45
CA HIS A 299 -23.91 10.76 48.46
C HIS A 299 -23.68 11.75 47.29
N MET A 300 -23.23 12.98 47.58
CA MET A 300 -22.82 13.96 46.55
C MET A 300 -21.64 13.47 45.71
N LYS A 301 -20.61 12.87 46.33
CA LYS A 301 -19.48 12.23 45.63
C LYS A 301 -19.94 11.07 44.75
N HIS A 302 -20.85 10.22 45.24
CA HIS A 302 -21.42 9.11 44.47
C HIS A 302 -22.21 9.62 43.25
N ARG A 303 -23.10 10.61 43.41
CA ARG A 303 -23.83 11.25 42.29
C ARG A 303 -22.89 11.85 41.24
N ARG A 304 -21.76 12.45 41.64
CA ARG A 304 -20.73 12.93 40.69
C ARG A 304 -20.07 11.78 39.93
N LYS A 305 -19.70 10.68 40.60
CA LYS A 305 -19.16 9.47 39.94
C LYS A 305 -20.16 8.90 38.92
N VAL A 306 -21.43 8.74 39.29
CA VAL A 306 -22.49 8.23 38.39
C VAL A 306 -22.65 9.13 37.16
N ARG A 307 -22.71 10.47 37.33
CA ARG A 307 -22.76 11.42 36.20
C ARG A 307 -21.54 11.29 35.26
N ALA A 308 -20.33 11.15 35.83
CA ALA A 308 -19.12 10.96 35.03
C ALA A 308 -19.15 9.63 34.24
N VAL A 309 -19.59 8.53 34.86
CA VAL A 309 -19.76 7.24 34.17
C VAL A 309 -20.78 7.34 33.04
N ILE A 310 -21.94 7.98 33.27
CA ILE A 310 -22.96 8.21 32.22
C ILE A 310 -22.39 9.04 31.06
N GLN A 311 -21.62 10.10 31.36
CA GLN A 311 -20.95 10.90 30.34
C GLN A 311 -19.97 10.05 29.52
N ILE A 312 -19.09 9.28 30.15
CA ILE A 312 -18.14 8.39 29.47
C ILE A 312 -18.88 7.35 28.60
N GLN A 313 -19.92 6.71 29.13
CA GLN A 313 -20.74 5.73 28.38
C GLN A 313 -21.48 6.36 27.20
N SER A 314 -21.95 7.61 27.31
CA SER A 314 -22.60 8.32 26.20
C SER A 314 -21.60 8.72 25.11
N GLN A 315 -20.39 9.16 25.48
CA GLN A 315 -19.30 9.43 24.53
C GLN A 315 -18.85 8.14 23.82
N TYR A 316 -18.76 7.02 24.56
CA TYR A 316 -18.41 5.73 23.99
C TYR A 316 -19.46 5.25 22.98
N ARG A 317 -20.76 5.35 23.31
CA ARG A 317 -21.87 5.06 22.40
C ARG A 317 -21.77 5.90 21.12
N ARG A 318 -21.69 7.24 21.22
CA ARG A 318 -21.51 8.13 20.06
C ARG A 318 -20.29 7.76 19.18
N ARG A 319 -19.16 7.38 19.79
CA ARG A 319 -17.97 6.93 19.03
C ARG A 319 -18.19 5.57 18.35
N ARG A 320 -18.87 4.62 18.99
CA ARG A 320 -19.27 3.34 18.39
C ARG A 320 -20.19 3.56 17.20
N ASP A 321 -21.23 4.37 17.35
CA ASP A 321 -22.23 4.62 16.31
C ASP A 321 -21.59 5.32 15.09
N LEU A 322 -20.67 6.26 15.33
CA LEU A 322 -19.90 6.90 14.25
C LEU A 322 -18.99 5.90 13.52
N ARG A 323 -18.30 4.98 14.23
CA ARG A 323 -17.53 3.90 13.59
C ARG A 323 -18.42 2.98 12.74
N VAL A 324 -19.59 2.58 13.25
CA VAL A 324 -20.56 1.74 12.53
C VAL A 324 -21.10 2.48 11.30
N ALA A 325 -21.40 3.77 11.40
CA ALA A 325 -21.85 4.59 10.28
C ALA A 325 -20.77 4.73 9.18
N VAL A 326 -19.51 4.96 9.57
CA VAL A 326 -18.37 4.99 8.65
C VAL A 326 -18.16 3.63 7.98
N ALA A 327 -18.19 2.54 8.75
CA ALA A 327 -18.09 1.18 8.20
C ALA A 327 -19.20 0.87 7.19
N LYS A 328 -20.46 1.24 7.49
CA LYS A 328 -21.59 1.10 6.55
C LYS A 328 -21.40 1.93 5.27
N ARG A 329 -20.83 3.15 5.35
CA ARG A 329 -20.50 3.97 4.17
C ARG A 329 -19.39 3.33 3.33
N LEU A 330 -18.32 2.85 3.97
CA LEU A 330 -17.22 2.16 3.28
C LEU A 330 -17.67 0.86 2.62
N ALA A 331 -18.53 0.07 3.28
CA ALA A 331 -19.11 -1.15 2.71
C ALA A 331 -19.98 -0.86 1.47
N ARG A 332 -20.81 0.20 1.51
CA ARG A 332 -21.58 0.65 0.33
C ARG A 332 -20.67 1.07 -0.83
N ALA A 333 -19.62 1.84 -0.55
CA ALA A 333 -18.65 2.25 -1.57
C ALA A 333 -17.86 1.06 -2.14
N ALA A 334 -17.55 0.04 -1.33
CA ALA A 334 -16.93 -1.20 -1.77
C ALA A 334 -17.86 -2.02 -2.68
N ALA A 335 -19.14 -2.16 -2.30
CA ALA A 335 -20.15 -2.83 -3.11
C ALA A 335 -20.37 -2.12 -4.46
N GLN A 336 -20.43 -0.79 -4.48
CA GLN A 336 -20.51 0.00 -5.73
C GLN A 336 -19.28 -0.22 -6.62
N ARG A 337 -18.07 -0.29 -6.05
CA ARG A 337 -16.85 -0.64 -6.80
C ARG A 337 -16.90 -2.05 -7.37
N GLN A 338 -17.37 -3.03 -6.60
CA GLN A 338 -17.56 -4.40 -7.07
C GLN A 338 -18.57 -4.47 -8.22
N GLN A 339 -19.70 -3.75 -8.13
CA GLN A 339 -20.68 -3.63 -9.22
C GLN A 339 -20.07 -2.98 -10.47
N ALA A 340 -19.29 -1.91 -10.32
CA ALA A 340 -18.59 -1.29 -11.45
C ALA A 340 -17.57 -2.25 -12.10
N LEU A 341 -16.86 -3.05 -11.30
CA LEU A 341 -15.93 -4.07 -11.79
C LEU A 341 -16.64 -5.22 -12.50
N THR A 342 -17.77 -5.73 -11.99
CA THR A 342 -18.53 -6.80 -12.68
C THR A 342 -19.09 -6.30 -14.01
N ILE A 343 -19.59 -5.06 -14.08
CA ILE A 343 -20.02 -4.43 -15.34
C ILE A 343 -18.84 -4.28 -16.31
N ALA A 344 -17.67 -3.84 -15.83
CA ALA A 344 -16.48 -3.69 -16.68
C ALA A 344 -15.97 -5.04 -17.23
N VAL A 345 -15.91 -6.08 -16.40
CA VAL A 345 -15.53 -7.45 -16.81
C VAL A 345 -16.57 -8.04 -17.79
N PHE A 346 -17.86 -7.80 -17.57
CA PHE A 346 -18.92 -8.19 -18.50
C PHE A 346 -18.78 -7.49 -19.87
N ALA A 347 -18.49 -6.19 -19.89
CA ALA A 347 -18.22 -5.45 -21.12
C ALA A 347 -16.97 -5.97 -21.85
N GLN A 348 -15.88 -6.24 -21.11
CA GLN A 348 -14.65 -6.81 -21.67
C GLN A 348 -14.87 -8.21 -22.26
N THR A 349 -15.60 -9.09 -21.57
CA THR A 349 -15.90 -10.44 -22.08
C THR A 349 -16.84 -10.43 -23.29
N LEU A 350 -17.81 -9.51 -23.34
CA LEU A 350 -18.62 -9.28 -24.55
C LEU A 350 -17.79 -8.79 -25.75
N LEU A 351 -16.85 -7.87 -25.53
CA LEU A 351 -15.96 -7.40 -26.60
C LEU A 351 -14.98 -8.51 -27.04
N ALA A 352 -14.39 -9.24 -26.10
CA ALA A 352 -13.49 -10.35 -26.38
C ALA A 352 -14.18 -11.46 -27.18
N THR A 353 -15.38 -11.89 -26.79
CA THR A 353 -16.13 -12.91 -27.53
C THR A 353 -16.58 -12.44 -28.92
N ARG A 354 -16.89 -11.14 -29.10
CA ARG A 354 -17.15 -10.55 -30.44
C ARG A 354 -15.90 -10.57 -31.31
N LEU A 355 -14.75 -10.14 -30.79
CA LEU A 355 -13.46 -10.15 -31.49
C LEU A 355 -13.01 -11.59 -31.82
N GLU A 356 -13.17 -12.52 -30.89
CA GLU A 356 -12.85 -13.94 -31.10
C GLU A 356 -13.74 -14.56 -32.18
N ARG A 357 -15.05 -14.31 -32.16
CA ARG A 357 -15.97 -14.77 -33.23
C ARG A 357 -15.58 -14.17 -34.58
N TRP A 358 -15.20 -12.90 -34.65
CA TRP A 358 -14.72 -12.25 -35.87
C TRP A 358 -13.41 -12.89 -36.37
N TYR A 359 -12.45 -13.07 -35.47
CA TYR A 359 -11.15 -13.68 -35.78
C TYR A 359 -11.31 -15.14 -36.24
N ARG A 360 -12.07 -15.97 -35.51
CA ARG A 360 -12.39 -17.36 -35.89
C ARG A 360 -13.14 -17.44 -37.22
N ARG A 361 -13.96 -16.45 -37.59
CA ARG A 361 -14.61 -16.36 -38.92
C ARG A 361 -13.60 -16.00 -40.01
N ARG A 362 -12.75 -14.98 -39.79
CA ARG A 362 -11.73 -14.54 -40.75
C ARG A 362 -10.66 -15.62 -40.97
N TYR A 363 -10.16 -16.24 -39.90
CA TYR A 363 -9.20 -17.34 -39.93
C TYR A 363 -9.77 -18.56 -40.68
N ARG A 364 -11.04 -18.93 -40.44
CA ARG A 364 -11.70 -20.00 -41.23
C ARG A 364 -11.77 -19.69 -42.73
N ARG A 365 -12.08 -18.44 -43.13
CA ARG A 365 -12.05 -18.05 -44.55
C ARG A 365 -10.65 -18.16 -45.13
N LEU A 366 -9.64 -17.61 -44.45
CA LEU A 366 -8.24 -17.66 -44.90
C LEU A 366 -7.72 -19.10 -45.01
N ASN A 367 -8.04 -19.96 -44.04
CA ASN A 367 -7.69 -21.39 -44.11
C ASN A 367 -8.46 -22.12 -45.21
N ALA A 368 -9.73 -21.80 -45.49
CA ALA A 368 -10.45 -22.37 -46.62
C ALA A 368 -9.83 -21.97 -47.97
N SER A 369 -9.41 -20.71 -48.12
CA SER A 369 -8.63 -20.24 -49.28
C SER A 369 -7.28 -20.95 -49.38
N ALA A 370 -6.54 -21.06 -48.28
CA ALA A 370 -5.25 -21.75 -48.23
C ALA A 370 -5.38 -23.24 -48.56
N MET A 371 -6.39 -23.95 -48.03
CA MET A 371 -6.66 -25.35 -48.34
C MET A 371 -7.10 -25.54 -49.78
N THR A 372 -7.83 -24.59 -50.38
CA THR A 372 -8.14 -24.58 -51.82
C THR A 372 -6.86 -24.42 -52.67
N ILE A 373 -5.97 -23.50 -52.30
CA ILE A 373 -4.67 -23.32 -52.96
C ILE A 373 -3.80 -24.58 -52.82
N GLN A 374 -3.70 -25.15 -51.61
CA GLN A 374 -2.97 -26.39 -51.36
C GLN A 374 -3.56 -27.56 -52.16
N ARG A 375 -4.88 -27.77 -52.15
CA ARG A 375 -5.54 -28.80 -52.99
C ARG A 375 -5.24 -28.59 -54.48
N GLY A 376 -5.26 -27.35 -54.95
CA GLY A 376 -4.83 -26.99 -56.31
C GLY A 376 -3.38 -27.38 -56.59
N MET A 377 -2.47 -27.10 -55.65
CA MET A 377 -1.05 -27.46 -55.76
C MET A 377 -0.80 -28.98 -55.70
N TRP A 378 -1.49 -29.70 -54.80
CA TRP A 378 -1.47 -31.18 -54.74
C TRP A 378 -2.00 -31.81 -56.03
N LEU A 379 -3.10 -31.28 -56.59
CA LEU A 379 -3.62 -31.72 -57.89
C LEU A 379 -2.65 -31.40 -59.03
N HIS A 380 -1.99 -30.24 -59.00
CA HIS A 380 -0.96 -29.86 -59.98
C HIS A 380 0.25 -30.79 -59.90
N TRP A 381 0.82 -31.01 -58.70
CA TRP A 381 1.93 -31.96 -58.49
C TRP A 381 1.53 -33.39 -58.86
N GLY A 382 0.31 -33.83 -58.53
CA GLY A 382 -0.22 -35.12 -58.96
C GLY A 382 -0.43 -35.23 -60.48
N ARG A 383 -0.76 -34.13 -61.18
CA ARG A 383 -0.78 -34.08 -62.67
C ARG A 383 0.64 -34.15 -63.23
N GLN A 384 1.59 -33.40 -62.66
CA GLN A 384 2.99 -33.34 -63.09
C GLN A 384 3.72 -34.68 -62.84
N ALA A 385 3.48 -35.35 -61.71
CA ALA A 385 3.97 -36.69 -61.42
C ALA A 385 3.41 -37.72 -62.42
N ARG A 386 2.10 -37.67 -62.73
CA ARG A 386 1.48 -38.50 -63.79
C ARG A 386 2.00 -38.19 -65.20
N GLN A 387 2.43 -36.95 -65.47
CA GLN A 387 3.15 -36.62 -66.71
C GLN A 387 4.56 -37.22 -66.71
N LYS A 388 5.37 -37.01 -65.67
CA LYS A 388 6.72 -37.60 -65.52
C LYS A 388 6.69 -39.14 -65.63
N TRP A 389 5.71 -39.80 -64.98
CA TRP A 389 5.51 -41.24 -65.09
C TRP A 389 5.16 -41.68 -66.53
N ARG A 390 4.23 -40.98 -67.20
CA ARG A 390 3.90 -41.25 -68.62
C ARG A 390 5.09 -41.01 -69.56
N GLN A 391 5.98 -40.07 -69.23
CA GLN A 391 7.18 -39.78 -69.99
C GLN A 391 8.19 -40.91 -69.81
N ARG A 392 8.53 -41.30 -68.57
CA ARG A 392 9.33 -42.50 -68.26
C ARG A 392 8.80 -43.77 -68.95
N GLN A 393 7.48 -43.97 -68.99
CA GLN A 393 6.87 -45.10 -69.71
C GLN A 393 7.03 -45.03 -71.25
N LYS A 394 7.05 -43.83 -71.83
CA LYS A 394 7.40 -43.64 -73.25
C LYS A 394 8.88 -43.88 -73.51
N ASP A 395 9.75 -43.40 -72.62
CA ASP A 395 11.20 -43.52 -72.78
C ASP A 395 11.65 -44.98 -72.61
N MET A 396 11.16 -45.70 -71.60
CA MET A 396 11.25 -47.16 -71.48
C MET A 396 10.71 -47.91 -72.71
N ALA A 397 9.67 -47.39 -73.37
CA ALA A 397 9.16 -47.98 -74.60
C ALA A 397 10.05 -47.67 -75.84
N LYS A 398 10.78 -46.55 -75.85
CA LYS A 398 11.82 -46.25 -76.85
C LYS A 398 13.04 -47.15 -76.64
N GLU A 399 13.54 -47.26 -75.41
CA GLU A 399 14.66 -48.13 -75.04
C GLU A 399 14.39 -49.58 -75.46
N ARG A 400 13.21 -50.12 -75.12
CA ARG A 400 12.77 -51.46 -75.58
C ARG A 400 12.64 -51.57 -77.10
N ALA A 401 12.37 -50.49 -77.83
CA ALA A 401 12.34 -50.50 -79.29
C ALA A 401 13.76 -50.45 -79.88
N ILE A 402 14.67 -49.65 -79.30
CA ILE A 402 16.09 -49.57 -79.66
C ILE A 402 16.74 -50.94 -79.47
N VAL A 403 16.58 -51.58 -78.31
CA VAL A 403 17.12 -52.93 -78.04
C VAL A 403 16.58 -53.94 -79.06
N ARG A 404 15.29 -53.90 -79.40
CA ARG A 404 14.71 -54.78 -80.42
C ARG A 404 15.30 -54.55 -81.82
N LEU A 405 15.49 -53.29 -82.22
CA LEU A 405 16.13 -52.94 -83.50
C LEU A 405 17.61 -53.36 -83.52
N GLN A 406 18.34 -53.20 -82.41
CA GLN A 406 19.73 -53.66 -82.28
C GLN A 406 19.83 -55.19 -82.38
N CYS A 407 18.97 -55.94 -81.68
CA CYS A 407 18.91 -57.40 -81.80
C CYS A 407 18.55 -57.85 -83.23
N PHE A 408 17.62 -57.15 -83.89
CA PHE A 408 17.27 -57.42 -85.29
C PHE A 408 18.44 -57.18 -86.24
N GLY A 409 19.13 -56.04 -86.11
CA GLY A 409 20.34 -55.72 -86.88
C GLY A 409 21.47 -56.74 -86.68
N ARG A 410 21.74 -57.13 -85.43
CA ARG A 410 22.71 -58.21 -85.11
C ARG A 410 22.32 -59.54 -85.76
N SER A 411 21.04 -59.89 -85.80
CA SER A 411 20.56 -61.10 -86.48
C SER A 411 20.72 -61.07 -88.02
N ILE A 412 20.72 -59.88 -88.62
CA ILE A 412 20.99 -59.70 -90.06
C ILE A 412 22.49 -59.83 -90.34
N MET A 413 23.35 -59.24 -89.50
CA MET A 413 24.81 -59.33 -89.66
C MET A 413 25.29 -60.78 -89.51
N ALA A 414 24.87 -61.50 -88.46
CA ALA A 414 25.20 -62.92 -88.29
C ALA A 414 24.73 -63.80 -89.48
N LYS A 415 23.59 -63.48 -90.10
CA LYS A 415 23.11 -64.18 -91.30
C LYS A 415 23.90 -63.84 -92.58
N ARG A 416 24.59 -62.70 -92.64
CA ARG A 416 25.51 -62.37 -93.73
C ARG A 416 26.84 -63.09 -93.54
N GLU A 417 27.42 -63.05 -92.35
CA GLU A 417 28.66 -63.75 -92.00
C GLU A 417 28.53 -65.27 -92.24
N PHE A 418 27.43 -65.89 -91.82
CA PHE A 418 27.18 -67.32 -92.05
C PHE A 418 27.02 -67.68 -93.54
N ARG A 419 26.64 -66.73 -94.40
CA ARG A 419 26.62 -66.95 -95.87
C ARG A 419 28.01 -66.80 -96.48
N ALA A 420 28.81 -65.84 -96.00
CA ALA A 420 30.19 -65.65 -96.46
C ALA A 420 31.06 -66.88 -96.15
N LEU A 421 30.91 -67.48 -94.97
CA LEU A 421 31.63 -68.70 -94.58
C LEU A 421 31.27 -69.97 -95.38
N LYS A 422 30.21 -69.94 -96.20
CA LYS A 422 29.76 -71.13 -96.98
C LYS A 422 30.30 -71.15 -98.41
N VAL A 423 31.09 -70.15 -98.82
CA VAL A 423 31.72 -70.07 -100.15
C VAL A 423 33.24 -70.00 -99.93
N GLY A 424 33.88 -71.17 -99.83
CA GLY A 424 35.34 -71.28 -99.87
C GLY A 424 35.84 -71.26 -101.31
N SER A 425 37.05 -70.74 -101.50
CA SER A 425 37.77 -70.84 -102.77
C SER A 425 38.82 -71.94 -102.72
N TRP A 426 38.99 -72.65 -103.84
CA TRP A 426 40.16 -73.47 -104.11
C TRP A 426 41.33 -72.55 -104.50
N VAL A 427 42.50 -72.80 -103.92
CA VAL A 427 43.75 -72.08 -104.19
C VAL A 427 44.79 -73.07 -104.72
N GLU A 428 45.50 -72.69 -105.77
CA GLU A 428 46.60 -73.48 -106.34
C GLU A 428 47.90 -73.17 -105.59
N CYS A 429 48.55 -74.21 -105.09
CA CYS A 429 49.82 -74.14 -104.36
C CYS A 429 50.87 -74.98 -105.08
N LEU A 430 52.12 -74.54 -105.08
CA LEU A 430 53.28 -75.29 -105.61
C LEU A 430 54.02 -75.95 -104.46
N ASP A 431 54.36 -77.23 -104.61
CA ASP A 431 55.22 -77.95 -103.66
C ASP A 431 56.70 -77.75 -104.05
N GLU A 432 57.42 -76.98 -103.22
CA GLU A 432 58.82 -76.60 -103.43
C GLU A 432 59.79 -77.80 -103.50
N MET A 433 59.39 -78.96 -102.96
CA MET A 433 60.21 -80.18 -102.94
C MET A 433 60.05 -81.06 -104.19
N THR A 434 58.92 -80.96 -104.90
CA THR A 434 58.59 -81.84 -106.03
C THR A 434 58.33 -81.12 -107.35
N GLY A 435 58.13 -79.80 -107.32
CA GLY A 435 57.83 -78.99 -108.51
C GLY A 435 56.42 -79.17 -109.07
N CYS A 436 55.56 -79.94 -108.38
CA CYS A 436 54.19 -80.22 -108.79
C CYS A 436 53.19 -79.29 -108.10
N CYS A 437 52.17 -78.84 -108.83
CA CYS A 437 51.04 -78.10 -108.26
C CYS A 437 50.06 -79.02 -107.52
N TYR A 438 49.52 -78.57 -106.41
CA TYR A 438 48.36 -79.16 -105.74
C TYR A 438 47.32 -78.09 -105.36
N TYR A 439 46.06 -78.49 -105.24
CA TYR A 439 44.95 -77.58 -104.95
C TYR A 439 44.49 -77.72 -103.50
N TYR A 440 44.36 -76.59 -102.79
CA TYR A 440 43.92 -76.52 -101.39
C TYR A 440 42.58 -75.78 -101.27
N HIS A 441 41.59 -76.39 -100.62
CA HIS A 441 40.29 -75.75 -100.39
C HIS A 441 40.23 -75.02 -99.04
N THR A 442 40.11 -73.69 -99.09
CA THR A 442 40.21 -72.83 -97.90
C THR A 442 39.14 -73.05 -96.83
N ALA A 443 37.93 -73.50 -97.19
CA ALA A 443 36.83 -73.70 -96.23
C ALA A 443 36.68 -75.13 -95.68
N THR A 444 37.29 -76.14 -96.31
CA THR A 444 37.24 -77.54 -95.85
C THR A 444 38.61 -78.14 -95.55
N GLN A 445 39.69 -77.40 -95.80
CA GLN A 445 41.09 -77.78 -95.60
C GLN A 445 41.55 -79.02 -96.39
N ALA A 446 40.77 -79.43 -97.41
CA ALA A 446 41.11 -80.57 -98.26
C ALA A 446 42.20 -80.21 -99.29
N THR A 447 43.17 -81.11 -99.46
CA THR A 447 44.19 -81.06 -100.51
C THR A 447 43.89 -82.07 -101.62
N SER A 448 44.05 -81.69 -102.88
CA SER A 448 43.91 -82.58 -104.04
C SER A 448 45.04 -82.36 -105.04
N TRP A 449 45.69 -83.44 -105.47
CA TRP A 449 46.69 -83.44 -106.54
C TRP A 449 46.07 -83.51 -107.95
N ALA A 450 44.81 -83.93 -108.05
CA ALA A 450 44.02 -83.82 -109.27
C ALA A 450 43.24 -82.49 -109.26
N ARG A 451 43.22 -81.77 -110.39
CA ARG A 451 42.46 -80.52 -110.54
C ARG A 451 40.97 -80.76 -110.28
N PRO A 452 40.36 -80.17 -109.23
CA PRO A 452 38.94 -80.34 -108.96
C PRO A 452 38.09 -79.77 -110.11
N PRO A 453 36.90 -80.34 -110.41
CA PRO A 453 36.05 -79.86 -111.51
C PRO A 453 35.49 -78.44 -111.31
N GLU A 454 35.64 -77.87 -110.10
CA GLU A 454 35.27 -76.49 -109.76
C GLU A 454 36.43 -75.49 -109.96
N PHE A 455 37.63 -75.95 -110.33
CA PHE A 455 38.80 -75.09 -110.52
C PHE A 455 38.86 -74.54 -111.95
N THR A 456 38.18 -73.41 -112.19
CA THR A 456 38.23 -72.66 -113.45
C THR A 456 39.25 -71.52 -113.39
N LEU A 457 40.29 -71.62 -114.21
CA LEU A 457 41.20 -70.50 -114.51
C LEU A 457 40.51 -69.51 -115.44
N HIS A 458 40.06 -68.38 -114.91
CA HIS A 458 39.66 -67.22 -115.71
C HIS A 458 40.40 -65.97 -115.24
N GLN A 459 41.35 -65.52 -116.06
CA GLN A 459 41.73 -64.12 -116.12
C GLN A 459 40.80 -63.40 -117.11
N CYS A 460 40.56 -62.12 -116.83
CA CYS A 460 40.00 -61.03 -117.63
C CYS A 460 39.42 -61.33 -119.03
N GLU A 461 38.17 -60.91 -119.28
CA GLU A 461 37.88 -59.72 -120.12
C GLU A 461 36.39 -59.29 -120.02
N ASP A 462 36.08 -58.13 -120.62
CA ASP A 462 34.94 -57.25 -120.28
C ASP A 462 33.61 -57.48 -121.04
N VAL A 463 32.61 -56.68 -120.65
CA VAL A 463 31.38 -56.29 -121.38
C VAL A 463 30.23 -57.30 -121.47
N ALA A 464 29.21 -57.12 -120.63
CA ALA A 464 27.87 -56.68 -121.08
C ALA A 464 26.84 -56.62 -119.93
N ALA A 465 26.29 -55.43 -119.66
CA ALA A 465 24.97 -55.32 -119.03
C ALA A 465 23.88 -55.61 -120.08
N PRO A 466 22.65 -55.99 -119.67
CA PRO A 466 21.68 -54.93 -119.45
C PRO A 466 20.66 -55.16 -118.30
N GLN A 467 20.31 -54.03 -117.65
CA GLN A 467 18.95 -53.55 -117.33
C GLN A 467 17.97 -54.47 -116.55
N GLY A 468 17.32 -54.00 -115.47
CA GLY A 468 17.43 -52.68 -114.84
C GLY A 468 16.30 -52.33 -113.86
N SER A 469 16.23 -51.03 -113.51
CA SER A 469 15.19 -50.34 -112.71
C SER A 469 15.09 -50.75 -111.21
N ASN A 470 15.15 -49.86 -110.22
CA ASN A 470 15.28 -48.39 -110.16
C ASN A 470 16.38 -48.03 -109.12
N GLN A 471 17.36 -47.16 -109.40
CA GLN A 471 17.26 -45.68 -109.31
C GLN A 471 16.69 -45.20 -107.96
N VAL A 472 17.26 -44.25 -107.21
CA VAL A 472 18.42 -43.34 -107.38
C VAL A 472 18.82 -42.87 -105.95
N GLN A 473 20.00 -42.33 -105.57
CA GLN A 473 21.12 -41.66 -106.27
C GLN A 473 22.47 -42.00 -105.58
N HIS A 474 23.53 -41.22 -105.85
CA HIS A 474 24.85 -41.28 -105.20
C HIS A 474 25.14 -39.99 -104.40
N THR A 475 26.09 -40.07 -103.45
CA THR A 475 26.69 -39.02 -102.62
C THR A 475 26.79 -37.58 -103.17
N LYS A 476 26.56 -36.60 -102.29
CA LYS A 476 27.41 -35.39 -102.08
C LYS A 476 27.22 -34.92 -100.64
N GLU A 477 28.32 -34.66 -99.92
CA GLU A 477 28.25 -34.02 -98.60
C GLU A 477 28.05 -32.50 -98.79
N PRO A 478 27.06 -31.87 -98.14
CA PRO A 478 26.84 -30.43 -98.26
C PRO A 478 27.87 -29.64 -97.45
N ALA A 479 28.61 -28.77 -98.12
CA ALA A 479 29.53 -27.82 -97.50
C ALA A 479 28.74 -26.62 -96.96
N TRP A 480 28.18 -26.79 -95.76
CA TRP A 480 27.54 -25.70 -95.02
C TRP A 480 28.56 -24.64 -94.62
N VAL A 481 28.35 -23.40 -95.07
CA VAL A 481 29.22 -22.27 -94.71
C VAL A 481 28.49 -21.27 -93.84
N GLN A 482 29.15 -20.88 -92.76
CA GLN A 482 28.65 -19.96 -91.75
C GLN A 482 28.79 -18.52 -92.25
N VAL A 483 27.67 -17.80 -92.39
CA VAL A 483 27.60 -16.40 -92.81
C VAL A 483 27.01 -15.56 -91.68
N TRP A 484 27.51 -14.33 -91.51
CA TRP A 484 27.01 -13.38 -90.53
C TRP A 484 25.97 -12.46 -91.17
N ASP A 485 24.81 -12.31 -90.51
CA ASP A 485 23.75 -11.40 -90.94
C ASP A 485 23.76 -10.13 -90.05
N ASP A 486 24.12 -8.98 -90.62
CA ASP A 486 24.11 -7.69 -89.91
C ASP A 486 22.69 -7.16 -89.64
N THR A 487 21.68 -7.60 -90.39
CA THR A 487 20.26 -7.24 -90.18
C THR A 487 19.65 -7.95 -88.97
N TYR A 488 20.08 -9.18 -88.67
CA TYR A 488 19.58 -9.97 -87.54
C TYR A 488 20.60 -10.19 -86.41
N GLN A 489 21.85 -9.71 -86.57
CA GLN A 489 22.97 -9.87 -85.62
C GLN A 489 23.19 -11.32 -85.18
N ALA A 490 23.12 -12.25 -86.14
CA ALA A 490 23.25 -13.67 -85.89
C ALA A 490 23.98 -14.38 -87.04
N TYR A 491 24.60 -15.51 -86.73
CA TYR A 491 25.13 -16.43 -87.72
C TYR A 491 24.03 -17.37 -88.22
N TYR A 492 23.98 -17.58 -89.53
CA TYR A 492 23.21 -18.63 -90.17
C TYR A 492 24.11 -19.44 -91.11
N TYR A 493 23.63 -20.60 -91.57
CA TYR A 493 24.42 -21.53 -92.37
C TYR A 493 23.76 -21.68 -93.73
N VAL A 494 24.49 -21.32 -94.79
CA VAL A 494 24.00 -21.46 -96.16
C VAL A 494 24.63 -22.68 -96.80
N ASP A 495 23.83 -23.50 -97.48
CA ASP A 495 24.36 -24.55 -98.35
C ASP A 495 24.87 -23.90 -99.65
N GLN A 496 26.17 -23.99 -99.91
CA GLN A 496 26.80 -23.38 -101.08
C GLN A 496 26.31 -23.95 -102.42
N VAL A 497 25.63 -25.10 -102.43
CA VAL A 497 25.15 -25.75 -103.65
C VAL A 497 23.68 -25.42 -103.96
N THR A 498 22.84 -25.19 -102.94
CA THR A 498 21.40 -24.92 -103.13
C THR A 498 20.99 -23.47 -102.85
N GLY A 499 21.78 -22.72 -102.06
CA GLY A 499 21.43 -21.37 -101.64
C GLY A 499 20.38 -21.31 -100.52
N ASP A 500 20.02 -22.44 -99.92
CA ASP A 500 19.10 -22.51 -98.78
C ASP A 500 19.78 -22.01 -97.49
N THR A 501 19.03 -21.28 -96.65
CA THR A 501 19.50 -20.50 -95.48
C THR A 501 18.90 -20.97 -94.14
#